data_AF-A0AA96RFI5-F1
#
_entry.id   AF-A0AA96RFI5-F1
#
_cell.length_a   1.000
_cell.length_b   1.000
_cell.length_c   1.000
_cell.angle_alpha   90.00
_cell.angle_beta   90.00
_cell.angle_gamma   90.00
#
_symmetry.space_group_name_H-M   'P 1'
#
loop_
_entity.id
_entity.type
_entity.pdbx_description
1 polymer ?
#
loop_
_entity_poly.entity_id
_entity_poly.type
_entity_poly.pdbx_seq_one_letter_code
_entity_poly.pdbx_strand_id
1 'polypeptide(L)'
;MANYEEADFGEPEERKERDSKESSATGSMGPKWTRRSLLTSMGLTGAALLVGSALGRTEARASETSPSPSPSASTPSTTAAETAGSVPQADYVELLRNHNETPATLYAKITGDRKLEVLIPFKGNRCAHYALSKDPNDDFIKLMNGSVSVLEESYNLIGAADYASKTGTWVTNFPPNEYTTETGATFTFTFEGTGFDFQHYTDNRGGVWEFTVDGQTPLRISTHVDAVPAGQIVSNVATRPVARGLALASHTVVAVFQGDDPAHPPSGGAGTSRGWVRCAANYSNKSNPYRTALLYGNQPTLAARKLFDVLHSWSNKEFALNVAPTGSGLSANWLPEHVGIGTVYTVVQKILFDDTPITSWTPDSTFRAVHSVSVYQQMLGKHPGDPSNPVAEIDCVHSITSQGASVKAKIRWLRAVTVSQGYGMMFPVAGLFASKMITGMGGVYDATATDNSSTNLTENDQALSYAYVHSGSGSSSEADTVVAMTMQDIAKTLRYGQPGRRSNGSIVWLQHRDATVQKLYPQVYENYSAAAGESYEVGGTYYIGELPMASRLLT
;
A
#
# COMPACT_ATOMS: atom_id res chain seq x y z
N MET A 1 1.02 -55.00 -17.82
CA MET A 1 -0.45 -55.14 -17.76
C MET A 1 -0.93 -54.50 -16.47
N ALA A 2 -1.45 -53.29 -16.56
CA ALA A 2 -2.40 -52.68 -15.61
C ALA A 2 -2.81 -51.35 -16.25
N ASN A 3 -4.04 -51.32 -16.75
CA ASN A 3 -4.65 -50.16 -17.40
C ASN A 3 -5.01 -49.11 -16.34
N TYR A 4 -4.77 -47.84 -16.65
CA TYR A 4 -5.29 -46.70 -15.91
C TYR A 4 -6.60 -46.26 -16.58
N GLU A 5 -7.68 -46.22 -15.79
CA GLU A 5 -8.99 -45.69 -16.16
C GLU A 5 -8.97 -44.15 -16.18
N GLU A 6 -9.55 -43.59 -17.24
CA GLU A 6 -9.86 -42.17 -17.39
C GLU A 6 -11.08 -41.80 -16.54
N ALA A 7 -10.98 -40.70 -15.80
CA ALA A 7 -12.11 -40.07 -15.11
C ALA A 7 -12.53 -38.80 -15.87
N ASP A 8 -13.75 -38.87 -16.38
CA ASP A 8 -14.52 -37.87 -17.11
C ASP A 8 -14.94 -36.73 -16.19
N PHE A 9 -14.64 -35.48 -16.56
CA PHE A 9 -15.06 -34.27 -15.84
C PHE A 9 -16.14 -33.55 -16.64
N GLY A 10 -17.38 -33.65 -16.15
CA GLY A 10 -18.55 -32.98 -16.72
C GLY A 10 -18.52 -31.45 -16.60
N GLU A 11 -19.03 -30.80 -17.64
CA GLU A 11 -19.26 -29.36 -17.76
C GLU A 11 -20.34 -28.84 -16.80
N PRO A 12 -20.28 -27.55 -16.37
CA PRO A 12 -21.36 -26.93 -15.62
C PRO A 12 -22.40 -26.22 -16.51
N GLU A 13 -23.67 -26.58 -16.32
CA GLU A 13 -24.85 -25.96 -16.93
C GLU A 13 -25.09 -24.49 -16.49
N GLU A 14 -25.47 -23.68 -17.47
CA GLU A 14 -26.04 -22.33 -17.35
C GLU A 14 -27.31 -22.30 -16.50
N ARG A 15 -27.43 -21.32 -15.59
CA ARG A 15 -28.69 -21.02 -14.90
C ARG A 15 -29.27 -19.69 -15.36
N LYS A 16 -30.36 -19.80 -16.11
CA LYS A 16 -31.24 -18.73 -16.61
C LYS A 16 -31.96 -17.97 -15.48
N GLU A 17 -32.07 -16.66 -15.70
CA GLU A 17 -33.00 -15.73 -15.06
C GLU A 17 -34.46 -16.20 -15.16
N ARG A 18 -35.23 -15.96 -14.09
CA ARG A 18 -36.69 -15.77 -14.17
C ARG A 18 -37.14 -14.68 -13.22
N ASP A 19 -37.76 -13.66 -13.82
CA ASP A 19 -38.70 -12.75 -13.21
C ASP A 19 -39.92 -13.48 -12.64
N SER A 20 -40.41 -13.00 -11.50
CA SER A 20 -41.84 -13.08 -11.19
C SER A 20 -42.29 -11.95 -10.25
N LYS A 21 -43.40 -11.34 -10.67
CA LYS A 21 -44.14 -10.19 -10.13
C LYS A 21 -44.78 -10.39 -8.74
N GLU A 22 -44.95 -9.23 -8.10
CA GLU A 22 -46.11 -8.73 -7.31
C GLU A 22 -46.80 -9.62 -6.26
N SER A 23 -46.89 -9.11 -5.01
CA SER A 23 -48.17 -8.56 -4.49
C SER A 23 -48.02 -7.87 -3.13
N SER A 24 -48.50 -6.62 -3.06
CA SER A 24 -49.32 -5.98 -2.01
C SER A 24 -48.95 -6.13 -0.51
N ALA A 25 -48.78 -4.99 0.19
CA ALA A 25 -49.87 -4.30 0.90
C ALA A 25 -49.39 -3.49 2.13
N THR A 26 -50.07 -2.36 2.33
CA THR A 26 -50.23 -1.58 3.57
C THR A 26 -49.08 -0.69 4.05
N GLY A 27 -49.40 0.58 4.27
CA GLY A 27 -48.46 1.64 4.60
C GLY A 27 -48.46 2.07 6.06
N SER A 28 -47.55 2.99 6.36
CA SER A 28 -47.83 4.15 7.20
C SER A 28 -46.79 5.22 6.87
N MET A 29 -47.24 6.40 6.44
CA MET A 29 -46.39 7.57 6.24
C MET A 29 -46.33 8.36 7.55
N GLY A 30 -45.10 8.57 8.04
CA GLY A 30 -44.74 9.52 9.09
C GLY A 30 -43.47 10.28 8.68
N PRO A 31 -43.24 11.51 9.19
CA PRO A 31 -42.95 12.65 8.33
C PRO A 31 -41.46 12.91 8.03
N LYS A 32 -41.24 13.44 6.83
CA LYS A 32 -39.99 14.01 6.31
C LYS A 32 -39.55 15.21 7.15
N TRP A 33 -38.31 15.18 7.64
CA TRP A 33 -37.62 16.35 8.20
C TRP A 33 -36.80 17.03 7.10
N THR A 34 -37.13 18.28 6.81
CA THR A 34 -36.39 19.14 5.87
C THR A 34 -35.50 20.13 6.61
N ARG A 35 -34.30 20.34 6.04
CA ARG A 35 -33.31 21.34 6.47
C ARG A 35 -33.85 22.76 6.21
N ARG A 36 -33.97 23.60 7.25
CA ARG A 36 -33.59 25.03 7.22
C ARG A 36 -33.71 25.69 8.60
N SER A 37 -32.80 26.66 8.79
CA SER A 37 -32.69 27.69 9.84
C SER A 37 -32.28 27.28 11.25
N LEU A 38 -31.02 27.57 11.59
CA LEU A 38 -30.69 28.39 12.77
C LEU A 38 -29.22 28.85 12.68
N LEU A 39 -29.05 30.06 12.15
CA LEU A 39 -27.84 30.88 12.19
C LEU A 39 -28.29 32.27 12.66
N THR A 40 -28.20 32.53 13.97
CA THR A 40 -28.04 33.89 14.51
C THR A 40 -27.69 33.84 15.99
N SER A 41 -26.44 34.11 16.31
CA SER A 41 -26.05 34.97 17.43
C SER A 41 -24.65 35.52 17.18
N MET A 42 -24.61 36.69 16.53
CA MET A 42 -23.46 37.58 16.57
C MET A 42 -23.53 38.43 17.84
N GLY A 43 -22.38 38.72 18.42
CA GLY A 43 -22.25 39.81 19.38
C GLY A 43 -20.89 39.82 20.06
N LEU A 44 -19.89 40.46 19.44
CA LEU A 44 -19.15 41.56 20.07
C LEU A 44 -18.16 42.22 19.10
N THR A 45 -18.44 43.50 18.90
CA THR A 45 -17.70 44.64 18.36
C THR A 45 -16.28 44.83 18.92
N GLY A 46 -15.40 45.45 18.12
CA GLY A 46 -14.27 46.20 18.70
C GLY A 46 -13.16 46.70 17.77
N ALA A 47 -13.41 47.85 17.13
CA ALA A 47 -12.44 48.91 16.79
C ALA A 47 -11.49 48.82 15.58
N ALA A 48 -11.47 49.94 14.87
CA ALA A 48 -10.80 50.28 13.61
C ALA A 48 -9.65 51.29 13.81
N LEU A 49 -9.10 51.74 12.66
CA LEU A 49 -8.22 52.88 12.35
C LEU A 49 -6.76 52.48 12.00
N LEU A 50 -6.05 53.06 11.03
CA LEU A 50 -6.29 54.00 9.90
C LEU A 50 -4.97 54.06 9.08
N VAL A 51 -5.11 54.29 7.77
CA VAL A 51 -4.30 55.18 6.89
C VAL A 51 -2.83 54.84 6.57
N GLY A 52 -2.52 54.91 5.26
CA GLY A 52 -1.17 55.25 4.82
C GLY A 52 -0.84 54.96 3.36
N SER A 53 -1.59 55.51 2.41
CA SER A 53 -1.19 55.57 0.99
C SER A 53 -0.14 56.66 0.75
N ALA A 54 0.92 56.36 0.00
CA ALA A 54 1.79 57.38 -0.61
C ALA A 54 2.28 56.94 -2.01
N LEU A 55 2.04 57.86 -2.95
CA LEU A 55 2.46 57.88 -4.34
C LEU A 55 3.96 58.14 -4.49
N GLY A 56 4.55 57.67 -5.59
CA GLY A 56 5.87 58.11 -6.07
C GLY A 56 6.09 57.75 -7.53
N ARG A 57 5.86 58.71 -8.44
CA ARG A 57 6.21 58.70 -9.87
C ARG A 57 7.63 59.24 -10.04
N THR A 58 8.29 58.84 -11.14
CA THR A 58 9.32 59.50 -12.01
C THR A 58 10.35 58.46 -12.45
N GLU A 59 11.03 58.49 -13.59
CA GLU A 59 10.92 59.13 -14.91
C GLU A 59 11.87 58.37 -15.86
N ALA A 60 11.70 58.54 -17.17
CA ALA A 60 12.45 57.89 -18.24
C ALA A 60 13.86 58.44 -18.48
N ARG A 61 14.77 57.65 -19.09
CA ARG A 61 15.74 58.15 -20.09
C ARG A 61 16.30 57.05 -21.00
N ALA A 62 16.56 57.44 -22.25
CA ALA A 62 16.89 56.65 -23.42
C ALA A 62 18.33 56.86 -23.94
N SER A 63 18.65 56.20 -25.07
CA SER A 63 19.80 56.32 -26.00
C SER A 63 21.02 55.44 -25.67
N GLU A 64 21.79 54.82 -26.57
CA GLU A 64 21.96 54.94 -28.04
C GLU A 64 22.80 53.75 -28.61
N THR A 65 22.99 53.79 -29.93
CA THR A 65 23.39 52.79 -30.95
C THR A 65 24.89 52.51 -31.20
N SER A 66 25.23 51.24 -31.57
CA SER A 66 26.07 50.68 -32.70
C SER A 66 27.50 51.24 -33.07
N PRO A 67 28.34 50.61 -33.98
CA PRO A 67 28.65 49.20 -34.38
C PRO A 67 30.16 48.82 -34.66
N SER A 68 30.46 47.49 -34.80
CA SER A 68 31.44 46.76 -35.70
C SER A 68 32.99 46.99 -35.66
N PRO A 69 33.88 46.14 -36.27
CA PRO A 69 33.82 44.72 -36.75
C PRO A 69 35.06 43.79 -36.43
N SER A 70 34.88 42.46 -36.61
CA SER A 70 35.73 41.34 -37.16
C SER A 70 37.29 41.30 -37.06
N PRO A 71 38.00 40.11 -37.03
CA PRO A 71 37.71 38.92 -37.85
C PRO A 71 37.93 37.51 -37.24
N SER A 72 37.51 36.55 -38.06
CA SER A 72 37.41 35.09 -37.96
C SER A 72 38.72 34.31 -37.88
N ALA A 73 38.73 33.27 -37.04
CA ALA A 73 39.52 32.05 -37.22
C ALA A 73 38.69 30.83 -36.80
N SER A 74 38.35 29.99 -37.77
CA SER A 74 37.56 28.76 -37.63
C SER A 74 38.42 27.61 -37.10
N THR A 75 38.03 27.05 -35.96
CA THR A 75 38.54 25.77 -35.42
C THR A 75 37.31 24.92 -35.04
N PRO A 76 37.32 23.59 -35.20
CA PRO A 76 36.10 22.78 -35.09
C PRO A 76 35.60 22.79 -33.65
N SER A 77 34.39 23.28 -33.44
CA SER A 77 33.71 23.16 -32.14
C SER A 77 33.31 21.70 -31.93
N THR A 78 34.08 21.00 -31.12
CA THR A 78 33.53 19.98 -30.23
C THR A 78 32.43 20.65 -29.43
N THR A 79 31.17 20.37 -29.77
CA THR A 79 30.01 20.76 -28.98
C THR A 79 30.14 20.07 -27.63
N ALA A 80 30.72 20.80 -26.68
CA ALA A 80 30.52 20.54 -25.28
C ALA A 80 29.02 20.46 -25.05
N ALA A 81 28.56 19.35 -24.50
CA ALA A 81 27.21 19.24 -23.97
C ALA A 81 27.02 20.42 -23.02
N GLU A 82 26.19 21.38 -23.42
CA GLU A 82 25.72 22.44 -22.54
C GLU A 82 25.05 21.76 -21.36
N THR A 83 25.74 21.74 -20.21
CA THR A 83 25.10 21.79 -18.90
C THR A 83 24.33 23.10 -18.83
N ALA A 84 23.16 23.13 -19.48
CA ALA A 84 22.13 24.12 -19.19
C ALA A 84 21.87 24.03 -17.68
N GLY A 85 22.07 25.14 -16.97
CA GLY A 85 21.85 25.19 -15.53
C GLY A 85 20.45 24.66 -15.22
N SER A 86 20.39 23.51 -14.56
CA SER A 86 19.12 22.89 -14.18
C SER A 86 18.39 23.89 -13.29
N VAL A 87 17.20 24.32 -13.71
CA VAL A 87 16.29 25.07 -12.83
C VAL A 87 16.16 24.27 -11.54
N PRO A 88 16.44 24.85 -10.36
CA PRO A 88 16.27 24.16 -9.10
C PRO A 88 14.84 23.64 -9.00
N GLN A 89 14.68 22.34 -8.81
CA GLN A 89 13.38 21.67 -8.70
C GLN A 89 13.38 20.78 -7.47
N ALA A 90 12.20 20.60 -6.87
CA ALA A 90 12.05 19.70 -5.74
C ALA A 90 12.23 18.25 -6.19
N ASP A 91 12.96 17.46 -5.40
CA ASP A 91 12.95 16.00 -5.47
C ASP A 91 12.10 15.48 -4.30
N TYR A 92 10.90 15.01 -4.60
CA TYR A 92 9.97 14.53 -3.57
C TYR A 92 10.39 13.19 -2.97
N VAL A 93 11.17 12.38 -3.68
CA VAL A 93 11.75 11.16 -3.11
C VAL A 93 12.79 11.55 -2.07
N GLU A 94 13.69 12.48 -2.39
CA GLU A 94 14.69 12.99 -1.43
C GLU A 94 14.03 13.71 -0.24
N LEU A 95 13.03 14.56 -0.51
CA LEU A 95 12.27 15.24 0.54
C LEU A 95 11.68 14.24 1.55
N LEU A 96 11.04 13.17 1.06
CA LEU A 96 10.44 12.18 1.96
C LEU A 96 11.49 11.39 2.72
N ARG A 97 12.62 11.00 2.11
CA ARG A 97 13.71 10.35 2.84
C ARG A 97 14.23 11.22 3.99
N ASN A 98 14.32 12.53 3.79
CA ASN A 98 14.77 13.47 4.82
C ASN A 98 13.76 13.67 5.96
N HIS A 99 12.47 13.35 5.75
CA HIS A 99 11.40 13.51 6.75
C HIS A 99 10.90 12.20 7.35
N ASN A 100 11.43 11.06 6.90
CA ASN A 100 11.05 9.73 7.39
C ASN A 100 12.25 9.04 8.05
N GLU A 101 11.96 8.05 8.88
CA GLU A 101 13.00 7.20 9.47
C GLU A 101 13.67 6.40 8.35
N THR A 102 15.01 6.33 8.37
CA THR A 102 15.76 5.41 7.50
C THR A 102 15.94 4.09 8.25
N PRO A 103 15.20 3.03 7.90
CA PRO A 103 15.27 1.78 8.65
C PRO A 103 16.61 1.09 8.41
N ALA A 104 17.18 0.51 9.46
CA ALA A 104 18.32 -0.41 9.34
C ALA A 104 17.91 -1.77 8.77
N THR A 105 16.63 -2.15 8.93
CA THR A 105 16.07 -3.43 8.53
C THR A 105 14.79 -3.24 7.72
N LEU A 106 14.73 -3.90 6.57
CA LEU A 106 13.53 -4.11 5.77
C LEU A 106 13.00 -5.51 6.02
N TYR A 107 11.81 -5.79 5.50
CA TYR A 107 11.21 -7.11 5.63
C TYR A 107 10.71 -7.60 4.27
N ALA A 108 11.05 -8.82 3.89
CA ALA A 108 10.65 -9.37 2.61
C ALA A 108 10.12 -10.79 2.75
N LYS A 109 9.22 -11.18 1.86
CA LYS A 109 8.74 -12.55 1.76
C LYS A 109 8.40 -12.93 0.33
N ILE A 110 8.54 -14.21 0.02
CA ILE A 110 7.98 -14.83 -1.17
C ILE A 110 6.51 -15.15 -0.89
N THR A 111 5.62 -14.79 -1.81
CA THR A 111 4.17 -15.05 -1.68
C THR A 111 3.64 -16.03 -2.72
N GLY A 112 4.50 -16.46 -3.65
CA GLY A 112 4.18 -17.44 -4.67
C GLY A 112 5.21 -17.45 -5.79
N ASP A 113 4.90 -18.19 -6.85
CA ASP A 113 5.75 -18.27 -8.04
C ASP A 113 6.02 -16.90 -8.65
N ARG A 114 7.27 -16.43 -8.51
CA ARG A 114 7.71 -15.10 -8.96
C ARG A 114 6.84 -13.98 -8.40
N LYS A 115 6.40 -14.13 -7.14
CA LYS A 115 5.68 -13.12 -6.36
C LYS A 115 6.40 -12.86 -5.05
N LEU A 116 6.59 -11.58 -4.73
CA LEU A 116 7.18 -11.17 -3.47
C LEU A 116 6.59 -9.86 -2.96
N GLU A 117 6.66 -9.70 -1.64
CA GLU A 117 6.29 -8.50 -0.91
C GLU A 117 7.52 -7.98 -0.16
N VAL A 118 7.70 -6.67 -0.14
CA VAL A 118 8.78 -5.98 0.59
C VAL A 118 8.19 -4.82 1.39
N LEU A 119 8.55 -4.75 2.67
CA LEU A 119 8.15 -3.72 3.60
C LEU A 119 9.35 -2.87 3.98
N ILE A 120 9.18 -1.56 3.90
CA ILE A 120 10.17 -0.56 4.30
C ILE A 120 9.54 0.26 5.42
N PRO A 121 9.88 0.01 6.69
CA PRO A 121 9.44 0.87 7.78
C PRO A 121 9.88 2.32 7.52
N PHE A 122 8.99 3.29 7.71
CA PHE A 122 9.33 4.70 7.51
C PHE A 122 8.93 5.60 8.69
N LYS A 123 8.07 5.11 9.62
CA LYS A 123 7.69 5.82 10.83
C LYS A 123 7.01 4.89 11.85
N GLY A 124 7.68 4.61 12.96
CA GLY A 124 7.15 3.69 13.97
C GLY A 124 6.87 2.31 13.37
N ASN A 125 5.63 1.83 13.47
CA ASN A 125 5.24 0.55 12.86
C ASN A 125 4.68 0.66 11.44
N ARG A 126 4.60 1.86 10.85
CA ARG A 126 4.12 2.04 9.48
C ARG A 126 5.22 1.78 8.46
N CYS A 127 4.84 1.13 7.36
CA CYS A 127 5.76 0.76 6.31
C CYS A 127 5.20 0.97 4.91
N ALA A 128 6.09 1.29 3.98
CA ALA A 128 5.84 1.22 2.56
C ALA A 128 5.86 -0.25 2.17
N HIS A 129 4.74 -0.73 1.63
CA HIS A 129 4.56 -2.12 1.26
C HIS A 129 4.48 -2.23 -0.26
N TYR A 130 5.58 -2.69 -0.87
CA TYR A 130 5.70 -2.94 -2.29
C TYR A 130 5.45 -4.41 -2.61
N ALA A 131 4.74 -4.67 -3.70
CA ALA A 131 4.59 -6.02 -4.24
C ALA A 131 5.16 -6.08 -5.66
N LEU A 132 5.86 -7.17 -5.96
CA LEU A 132 6.37 -7.46 -7.30
C LEU A 132 5.83 -8.81 -7.76
N SER A 133 5.37 -8.88 -9.00
CA SER A 133 5.02 -10.14 -9.63
C SER A 133 5.09 -10.06 -11.15
N LYS A 134 5.10 -11.22 -11.79
CA LYS A 134 4.79 -11.35 -13.22
C LYS A 134 3.29 -11.35 -13.50
N ASP A 135 2.92 -11.06 -14.74
CA ASP A 135 1.59 -11.38 -15.24
C ASP A 135 1.45 -12.90 -15.50
N PRO A 136 0.22 -13.42 -15.66
CA PRO A 136 0.03 -14.84 -15.93
C PRO A 136 0.68 -15.33 -17.22
N ASN A 137 0.68 -14.53 -18.31
CA ASN A 137 1.08 -15.00 -19.63
C ASN A 137 2.51 -14.61 -20.04
N ASP A 138 3.17 -13.72 -19.30
CA ASP A 138 4.58 -13.41 -19.47
C ASP A 138 5.43 -13.70 -18.22
N ASP A 139 6.75 -13.54 -18.36
CA ASP A 139 7.70 -13.80 -17.28
C ASP A 139 8.24 -12.53 -16.60
N PHE A 140 7.82 -11.34 -17.03
CA PHE A 140 8.40 -10.07 -16.56
C PHE A 140 7.89 -9.72 -15.17
N ILE A 141 8.77 -9.77 -14.16
CA ILE A 141 8.43 -9.34 -12.80
C ILE A 141 8.42 -7.81 -12.80
N LYS A 142 7.25 -7.22 -12.57
CA LYS A 142 7.05 -5.76 -12.47
C LYS A 142 6.71 -5.34 -11.06
N LEU A 143 6.88 -4.05 -10.76
CA LEU A 143 6.38 -3.42 -9.56
C LEU A 143 4.85 -3.34 -9.64
N MET A 144 4.19 -4.33 -9.04
CA MET A 144 2.75 -4.52 -9.13
C MET A 144 1.99 -3.49 -8.32
N ASN A 145 2.28 -3.40 -7.02
CA ASN A 145 1.52 -2.61 -6.08
C ASN A 145 2.43 -1.82 -5.14
N GLY A 146 1.87 -0.78 -4.52
CA GLY A 146 2.46 0.02 -3.47
C GLY A 146 1.36 0.46 -2.52
N SER A 147 1.52 0.18 -1.24
CA SER A 147 0.52 0.46 -0.21
C SER A 147 1.19 0.95 1.06
N VAL A 148 0.40 1.54 1.96
CA VAL A 148 0.82 1.72 3.35
C VAL A 148 0.27 0.57 4.17
N SER A 149 1.15 -0.04 4.96
CA SER A 149 0.78 -1.10 5.91
C SER A 149 1.30 -0.75 7.30
N VAL A 150 0.78 -1.44 8.31
CA VAL A 150 1.44 -1.52 9.62
C VAL A 150 2.07 -2.88 9.80
N LEU A 151 3.26 -2.87 10.35
CA LEU A 151 3.99 -4.03 10.78
C LEU A 151 3.53 -4.39 12.19
N GLU A 152 3.03 -5.60 12.36
CA GLU A 152 2.53 -6.08 13.65
C GLU A 152 2.97 -7.52 13.89
N GLU A 153 3.16 -7.85 15.16
CA GLU A 153 3.37 -9.23 15.56
C GLU A 153 2.06 -10.01 15.41
N SER A 154 2.13 -11.10 14.66
CA SER A 154 1.07 -12.08 14.53
C SER A 154 1.40 -13.30 15.36
N TYR A 155 0.51 -13.59 16.30
CA TYR A 155 0.63 -14.72 17.20
C TYR A 155 -0.18 -15.89 16.65
N ASN A 156 0.48 -17.04 16.47
CA ASN A 156 -0.18 -18.22 15.94
C ASN A 156 -1.02 -18.90 17.03
N LEU A 157 -2.34 -18.95 16.83
CA LEU A 157 -3.27 -19.64 17.72
C LEU A 157 -3.03 -21.16 17.61
N ILE A 158 -2.58 -21.78 18.69
CA ILE A 158 -2.35 -23.24 18.75
C ILE A 158 -3.50 -24.00 19.42
N GLY A 159 -4.39 -23.28 20.10
CA GLY A 159 -5.53 -23.89 20.76
C GLY A 159 -6.22 -22.95 21.72
N ALA A 160 -7.01 -23.54 22.61
CA ALA A 160 -7.69 -22.83 23.67
C ALA A 160 -7.78 -23.73 24.90
N ALA A 161 -7.98 -23.16 26.08
CA ALA A 161 -8.13 -23.88 27.34
C ALA A 161 -9.28 -23.30 28.17
N ASP A 162 -9.94 -24.17 28.94
CA ASP A 162 -10.79 -23.73 30.04
C ASP A 162 -9.95 -23.66 31.31
N TYR A 163 -10.39 -22.89 32.31
CA TYR A 163 -9.77 -23.00 33.62
C TYR A 163 -9.86 -24.45 34.15
N ALA A 164 -8.81 -24.91 34.82
CA ALA A 164 -8.70 -26.27 35.35
C ALA A 164 -9.26 -26.40 36.77
N SER A 165 -9.12 -25.35 37.58
CA SER A 165 -9.67 -25.30 38.94
C SER A 165 -10.13 -23.88 39.30
N LYS A 166 -10.99 -23.78 40.31
CA LYS A 166 -11.53 -22.51 40.82
C LYS A 166 -11.86 -22.58 42.30
N THR A 167 -11.85 -21.42 42.97
CA THR A 167 -12.27 -21.23 44.37
C THR A 167 -13.44 -20.26 44.46
N GLY A 168 -14.11 -20.23 45.62
CA GLY A 168 -15.27 -19.38 45.85
C GLY A 168 -16.55 -19.91 45.20
N THR A 169 -17.61 -19.09 45.25
CA THR A 169 -18.93 -19.42 44.73
C THR A 169 -19.10 -18.95 43.30
N TRP A 170 -19.50 -19.86 42.40
CA TRP A 170 -19.64 -19.59 40.97
C TRP A 170 -21.04 -19.89 40.46
N VAL A 171 -21.52 -19.02 39.57
CA VAL A 171 -22.75 -19.19 38.82
C VAL A 171 -22.41 -19.79 37.46
N THR A 172 -22.84 -21.03 37.22
CA THR A 172 -22.46 -21.83 36.03
C THR A 172 -23.64 -22.23 35.15
N ASN A 173 -24.85 -21.81 35.48
CA ASN A 173 -26.09 -22.15 34.76
C ASN A 173 -26.30 -21.32 33.47
N PHE A 174 -25.36 -20.46 33.09
CA PHE A 174 -25.37 -19.68 31.85
C PHE A 174 -24.19 -20.03 30.91
N PRO A 175 -23.90 -21.31 30.64
CA PRO A 175 -22.76 -21.67 29.80
C PRO A 175 -22.94 -21.05 28.40
N PRO A 176 -21.87 -20.53 27.78
CA PRO A 176 -20.46 -20.61 28.17
C PRO A 176 -20.00 -19.49 29.14
N ASN A 177 -20.90 -18.64 29.63
CA ASN A 177 -20.56 -17.44 30.40
C ASN A 177 -20.77 -17.69 31.90
N GLU A 178 -19.70 -18.08 32.59
CA GLU A 178 -19.72 -18.25 34.04
C GLU A 178 -19.27 -16.97 34.74
N TYR A 179 -19.66 -16.80 36.01
CA TYR A 179 -19.17 -15.69 36.81
C TYR A 179 -19.17 -16.00 38.30
N THR A 180 -18.42 -15.18 39.04
CA THR A 180 -18.47 -15.08 40.50
C THR A 180 -18.74 -13.62 40.90
N THR A 181 -19.31 -13.43 42.09
CA THR A 181 -19.43 -12.13 42.77
C THR A 181 -18.59 -12.07 44.04
N GLU A 182 -17.87 -13.15 44.36
CA GLU A 182 -17.07 -13.28 45.58
C GLU A 182 -15.67 -12.72 45.35
N THR A 183 -15.38 -11.54 45.91
CA THR A 183 -14.02 -10.96 45.84
C THR A 183 -13.01 -11.91 46.50
N GLY A 184 -11.89 -12.16 45.82
CA GLY A 184 -10.88 -13.14 46.23
C GLY A 184 -11.10 -14.55 45.64
N ALA A 185 -12.23 -14.81 44.98
CA ALA A 185 -12.41 -16.03 44.20
C ALA A 185 -11.34 -16.14 43.10
N THR A 186 -10.87 -17.36 42.86
CA THR A 186 -9.78 -17.60 41.90
C THR A 186 -10.19 -18.60 40.83
N PHE A 187 -9.48 -18.57 39.70
CA PHE A 187 -9.37 -19.71 38.80
C PHE A 187 -7.92 -19.91 38.35
N THR A 188 -7.56 -21.15 38.03
CA THR A 188 -6.21 -21.50 37.58
C THR A 188 -6.24 -22.42 36.37
N PHE A 189 -5.21 -22.34 35.53
CA PHE A 189 -4.93 -23.31 34.49
C PHE A 189 -3.45 -23.30 34.12
N THR A 190 -3.03 -24.31 33.38
CA THR A 190 -1.71 -24.39 32.75
C THR A 190 -1.85 -24.37 31.24
N PHE A 191 -0.86 -23.84 30.55
CA PHE A 191 -0.77 -23.93 29.10
C PHE A 191 0.67 -24.11 28.65
N GLU A 192 0.87 -24.76 27.51
CA GLU A 192 2.15 -24.81 26.82
C GLU A 192 2.11 -23.80 25.67
N GLY A 193 3.02 -22.82 25.65
CA GLY A 193 2.97 -21.75 24.65
C GLY A 193 3.83 -20.55 25.01
N THR A 194 3.66 -19.44 24.28
CA THR A 194 4.36 -18.17 24.50
C THR A 194 3.42 -17.06 25.00
N GLY A 195 2.12 -17.34 25.14
CA GLY A 195 1.15 -16.39 25.64
C GLY A 195 -0.29 -16.87 25.51
N PHE A 196 -1.22 -16.07 26.02
CA PHE A 196 -2.66 -16.33 25.90
C PHE A 196 -3.49 -15.04 25.93
N ASP A 197 -4.69 -15.13 25.34
CA ASP A 197 -5.77 -14.16 25.55
C ASP A 197 -6.84 -14.72 26.48
N PHE A 198 -7.39 -13.85 27.32
CA PHE A 198 -8.53 -14.14 28.16
C PHE A 198 -9.83 -13.78 27.44
N GLN A 199 -10.75 -14.74 27.33
CA GLN A 199 -12.08 -14.52 26.77
C GLN A 199 -13.12 -14.40 27.89
N HIS A 200 -13.93 -13.35 27.83
CA HIS A 200 -14.96 -13.10 28.85
C HIS A 200 -16.23 -12.51 28.22
N TYR A 201 -17.35 -12.74 28.91
CA TYR A 201 -18.56 -11.96 28.68
C TYR A 201 -18.36 -10.54 29.24
N THR A 202 -19.05 -9.57 28.66
CA THR A 202 -19.00 -8.18 29.12
C THR A 202 -20.40 -7.60 29.26
N ASP A 203 -20.64 -6.93 30.38
CA ASP A 203 -21.83 -6.11 30.62
C ASP A 203 -21.47 -4.92 31.53
N ASN A 204 -22.45 -4.08 31.82
CA ASN A 204 -22.32 -2.93 32.73
C ASN A 204 -22.22 -3.33 34.23
N ARG A 205 -21.95 -4.60 34.52
CA ARG A 205 -21.66 -5.11 35.86
C ARG A 205 -20.33 -5.86 35.90
N GLY A 206 -19.54 -5.84 34.84
CA GLY A 206 -18.24 -6.51 34.85
C GLY A 206 -17.32 -5.93 35.92
N GLY A 207 -16.56 -6.79 36.57
CA GLY A 207 -15.52 -6.41 37.54
C GLY A 207 -14.11 -6.73 37.02
N VAL A 208 -13.12 -6.62 37.91
CA VAL A 208 -11.69 -6.76 37.58
C VAL A 208 -11.15 -8.13 37.95
N TRP A 209 -10.44 -8.76 37.02
CA TRP A 209 -9.57 -9.91 37.27
C TRP A 209 -8.11 -9.46 37.34
N GLU A 210 -7.37 -9.99 38.31
CA GLU A 210 -5.93 -9.83 38.41
C GLU A 210 -5.24 -11.15 38.06
N PHE A 211 -4.46 -11.16 36.98
CA PHE A 211 -3.78 -12.33 36.43
C PHE A 211 -2.31 -12.34 36.80
N THR A 212 -1.82 -13.48 37.28
CA THR A 212 -0.41 -13.78 37.53
C THR A 212 -0.01 -14.97 36.66
N VAL A 213 1.11 -14.86 35.94
CA VAL A 213 1.70 -15.97 35.17
C VAL A 213 3.05 -16.30 35.79
N ASP A 214 3.26 -17.56 36.20
CA ASP A 214 4.50 -18.02 36.85
C ASP A 214 4.97 -17.14 38.03
N GLY A 215 4.02 -16.59 38.80
CA GLY A 215 4.32 -15.72 39.93
C GLY A 215 4.83 -14.31 39.57
N GLN A 216 4.82 -13.93 38.28
CA GLN A 216 5.27 -12.63 37.80
C GLN A 216 4.29 -11.49 38.14
N THR A 217 4.69 -10.24 37.88
CA THR A 217 3.89 -9.04 38.15
C THR A 217 2.45 -9.18 37.60
N PRO A 218 1.42 -8.93 38.42
CA PRO A 218 0.06 -9.14 37.97
C PRO A 218 -0.43 -8.13 36.93
N LEU A 219 -1.26 -8.59 35.99
CA LEU A 219 -2.00 -7.75 35.04
C LEU A 219 -3.48 -7.70 35.43
N ARG A 220 -4.07 -6.50 35.39
CA ARG A 220 -5.50 -6.31 35.66
C ARG A 220 -6.30 -6.18 34.38
N ILE A 221 -7.38 -6.96 34.27
CA ILE A 221 -8.34 -6.91 33.16
C ILE A 221 -9.74 -6.68 33.72
N SER A 222 -10.36 -5.58 33.32
CA SER A 222 -11.77 -5.32 33.60
C SER A 222 -12.65 -6.05 32.58
N THR A 223 -13.73 -6.64 33.07
CA THR A 223 -14.78 -7.26 32.26
C THR A 223 -15.97 -6.34 32.02
N HIS A 224 -15.90 -5.09 32.49
CA HIS A 224 -16.93 -4.08 32.30
C HIS A 224 -17.00 -3.61 30.84
N VAL A 225 -18.21 -3.42 30.32
CA VAL A 225 -18.44 -3.04 28.91
C VAL A 225 -17.71 -1.76 28.51
N ASP A 226 -17.73 -0.74 29.37
CA ASP A 226 -17.07 0.55 29.10
C ASP A 226 -15.54 0.51 29.22
N ALA A 227 -14.97 -0.54 29.84
CA ALA A 227 -13.53 -0.74 29.93
C ALA A 227 -12.95 -1.43 28.69
N VAL A 228 -13.81 -1.92 27.79
CA VAL A 228 -13.43 -2.61 26.56
C VAL A 228 -13.70 -1.69 25.36
N PRO A 229 -12.74 -1.48 24.44
CA PRO A 229 -12.99 -0.73 23.22
C PRO A 229 -14.17 -1.32 22.43
N ALA A 230 -15.13 -0.49 22.01
CA ALA A 230 -16.38 -0.96 21.39
C ALA A 230 -16.16 -1.89 20.18
N GLY A 231 -15.13 -1.66 19.38
CA GLY A 231 -14.78 -2.53 18.24
C GLY A 231 -14.24 -3.91 18.61
N GLN A 232 -13.92 -4.17 19.89
CA GLN A 232 -13.46 -5.46 20.41
C GLN A 232 -14.57 -6.29 21.04
N ILE A 233 -15.81 -5.76 21.08
CA ILE A 233 -16.97 -6.44 21.66
C ILE A 233 -17.81 -7.02 20.53
N VAL A 234 -17.90 -8.35 20.48
CA VAL A 234 -18.76 -9.06 19.52
C VAL A 234 -19.77 -9.88 20.31
N SER A 235 -21.05 -9.54 20.19
CA SER A 235 -22.14 -10.22 20.92
C SER A 235 -21.89 -10.28 22.44
N ASN A 236 -21.48 -9.16 23.04
CA ASN A 236 -21.12 -9.04 24.46
C ASN A 236 -19.97 -9.94 24.90
N VAL A 237 -19.09 -10.33 23.98
CA VAL A 237 -17.86 -11.07 24.28
C VAL A 237 -16.67 -10.23 23.90
N ALA A 238 -15.67 -10.20 24.76
CA ALA A 238 -14.39 -9.57 24.51
C ALA A 238 -13.26 -10.59 24.71
N THR A 239 -12.17 -10.37 23.98
CA THR A 239 -10.92 -11.14 24.08
C THR A 239 -9.80 -10.16 24.40
N ARG A 240 -9.05 -10.42 25.48
CA ARG A 240 -8.07 -9.49 26.04
C ARG A 240 -6.70 -10.15 26.18
N PRO A 241 -5.61 -9.56 25.68
CA PRO A 241 -4.28 -10.09 25.90
C PRO A 241 -3.89 -10.01 27.36
N VAL A 242 -3.40 -11.13 27.89
CA VAL A 242 -2.89 -11.21 29.27
C VAL A 242 -1.37 -11.36 29.28
N ALA A 243 -0.85 -12.30 28.50
CA ALA A 243 0.58 -12.51 28.37
C ALA A 243 0.96 -12.77 26.91
N ARG A 244 2.13 -12.27 26.52
CA ARG A 244 2.78 -12.42 25.21
C ARG A 244 4.29 -12.50 25.38
N GLY A 245 4.97 -13.11 24.42
CA GLY A 245 6.44 -13.15 24.38
C GLY A 245 7.09 -13.99 25.49
N LEU A 246 6.35 -14.89 26.13
CA LEU A 246 6.93 -15.85 27.07
C LEU A 246 7.83 -16.85 26.34
N ALA A 247 8.75 -17.50 27.06
CA ALA A 247 9.50 -18.62 26.50
C ALA A 247 8.54 -19.76 26.14
N LEU A 248 8.81 -20.52 25.07
CA LEU A 248 7.97 -21.67 24.72
C LEU A 248 8.15 -22.77 25.78
N ALA A 249 7.24 -22.81 26.75
CA ALA A 249 7.27 -23.75 27.87
C ALA A 249 5.86 -23.96 28.46
N SER A 250 5.77 -24.81 29.47
CA SER A 250 4.57 -24.91 30.31
C SER A 250 4.55 -23.77 31.32
N HIS A 251 3.45 -23.01 31.34
CA HIS A 251 3.19 -21.88 32.22
C HIS A 251 2.00 -22.14 33.13
N THR A 252 2.00 -21.54 34.32
CA THR A 252 0.88 -21.59 35.27
C THR A 252 0.24 -20.22 35.40
N VAL A 253 -1.09 -20.17 35.24
CA VAL A 253 -1.89 -18.96 35.38
C VAL A 253 -2.75 -19.03 36.64
N VAL A 254 -2.73 -17.95 37.42
CA VAL A 254 -3.65 -17.72 38.54
C VAL A 254 -4.36 -16.39 38.30
N ALA A 255 -5.69 -16.42 38.29
CA ALA A 255 -6.52 -15.22 38.19
C ALA A 255 -7.32 -15.05 39.48
N VAL A 256 -7.33 -13.84 40.05
CA VAL A 256 -8.04 -13.49 41.29
C VAL A 256 -9.06 -12.39 40.99
N PHE A 257 -10.32 -12.60 41.38
CA PHE A 257 -11.38 -11.60 41.19
C PHE A 257 -11.23 -10.50 42.25
N GLN A 258 -11.02 -9.27 41.80
CA GLN A 258 -10.78 -8.10 42.66
C GLN A 258 -12.06 -7.34 43.02
N GLY A 259 -13.22 -7.76 42.48
CA GLY A 259 -14.48 -7.04 42.66
C GLY A 259 -14.63 -5.90 41.65
N ASP A 260 -15.17 -4.77 42.11
CA ASP A 260 -15.57 -3.66 41.26
C ASP A 260 -14.39 -3.02 40.51
N ASP A 261 -14.64 -2.54 39.30
CA ASP A 261 -13.73 -1.65 38.59
C ASP A 261 -13.93 -0.21 39.11
N PRO A 262 -12.94 0.41 39.78
CA PRO A 262 -13.09 1.76 40.31
C PRO A 262 -13.32 2.83 39.24
N ALA A 263 -12.86 2.58 37.99
CA ALA A 263 -13.07 3.48 36.87
C ALA A 263 -14.44 3.28 36.21
N HIS A 264 -15.08 2.12 36.43
CA HIS A 264 -16.36 1.75 35.82
C HIS A 264 -17.27 1.06 36.85
N PRO A 265 -17.91 1.82 37.74
CA PRO A 265 -18.76 1.26 38.79
C PRO A 265 -19.90 0.41 38.20
N PRO A 266 -20.17 -0.79 38.74
CA PRO A 266 -21.21 -1.66 38.21
C PRO A 266 -22.60 -1.07 38.41
N SER A 267 -23.49 -1.28 37.44
CA SER A 267 -24.83 -0.70 37.43
C SER A 267 -25.75 -1.16 38.57
N GLY A 268 -25.38 -2.23 39.29
CA GLY A 268 -26.08 -2.72 40.48
C GLY A 268 -25.68 -2.01 41.77
N GLY A 269 -24.71 -1.10 41.73
CA GLY A 269 -24.13 -0.43 42.91
C GLY A 269 -22.87 -1.11 43.43
N ALA A 270 -22.20 -0.49 44.39
CA ALA A 270 -20.92 -0.98 44.93
C ALA A 270 -21.03 -2.41 45.48
N GLY A 271 -20.04 -3.25 45.18
CA GLY A 271 -19.95 -4.65 45.59
C GLY A 271 -20.84 -5.60 44.80
N THR A 272 -21.40 -5.17 43.66
CA THR A 272 -22.31 -5.98 42.84
C THR A 272 -21.70 -6.45 41.51
N SER A 273 -20.41 -6.20 41.30
CA SER A 273 -19.71 -6.60 40.09
C SER A 273 -19.63 -8.12 39.92
N ARG A 274 -19.43 -8.54 38.67
CA ARG A 274 -19.31 -9.93 38.23
C ARG A 274 -17.96 -10.16 37.59
N GLY A 275 -17.24 -11.16 38.10
CA GLY A 275 -16.03 -11.69 37.48
C GLY A 275 -16.41 -12.63 36.35
N TRP A 276 -16.77 -12.09 35.18
CA TRP A 276 -17.14 -12.90 34.02
C TRP A 276 -15.95 -13.69 33.49
N VAL A 277 -16.16 -14.96 33.17
CA VAL A 277 -15.18 -15.87 32.56
C VAL A 277 -15.90 -16.77 31.58
N ARG A 278 -15.36 -16.95 30.37
CA ARG A 278 -15.87 -17.98 29.48
C ARG A 278 -15.36 -19.35 29.89
N CYS A 279 -16.22 -20.34 29.87
CA CYS A 279 -15.86 -21.72 30.16
C CYS A 279 -16.78 -22.65 29.37
N ALA A 280 -16.19 -23.47 28.53
CA ALA A 280 -16.93 -24.45 27.75
C ALA A 280 -17.22 -25.72 28.56
N ALA A 281 -16.71 -25.89 29.78
CA ALA A 281 -16.87 -27.13 30.57
C ALA A 281 -18.34 -27.59 30.68
N ASN A 282 -19.26 -26.66 30.91
CA ASN A 282 -20.70 -26.91 31.01
C ASN A 282 -21.49 -26.57 29.73
N TYR A 283 -20.81 -26.26 28.61
CA TYR A 283 -21.43 -25.91 27.34
C TYR A 283 -21.39 -27.08 26.35
N SER A 284 -22.41 -27.26 25.51
CA SER A 284 -22.44 -28.37 24.55
C SER A 284 -21.40 -28.20 23.43
N ASN A 285 -21.11 -26.96 23.04
CA ASN A 285 -20.09 -26.65 22.05
C ASN A 285 -18.75 -26.33 22.72
N LYS A 286 -17.70 -27.10 22.41
CA LYS A 286 -16.36 -26.94 22.99
C LYS A 286 -15.38 -26.17 22.10
N SER A 287 -15.84 -25.51 21.05
CA SER A 287 -14.95 -24.76 20.14
C SER A 287 -14.26 -23.59 20.85
N ASN A 288 -13.08 -23.20 20.34
CA ASN A 288 -12.20 -22.17 20.92
C ASN A 288 -12.91 -20.88 21.39
N PRO A 289 -13.87 -20.29 20.65
CA PRO A 289 -14.54 -19.06 21.09
C PRO A 289 -15.30 -19.19 22.42
N TYR A 290 -15.56 -20.40 22.93
CA TYR A 290 -16.32 -20.66 24.15
C TYR A 290 -15.45 -20.94 25.38
N ARG A 291 -14.12 -20.97 25.23
CA ARG A 291 -13.19 -21.38 26.28
C ARG A 291 -12.61 -20.20 27.04
N THR A 292 -12.00 -20.43 28.20
CA THR A 292 -11.42 -19.38 29.05
C THR A 292 -10.29 -18.61 28.36
N ALA A 293 -9.38 -19.31 27.70
CA ALA A 293 -8.18 -18.73 27.13
C ALA A 293 -7.92 -19.21 25.70
N LEU A 294 -7.47 -18.30 24.83
CA LEU A 294 -6.88 -18.62 23.53
C LEU A 294 -5.37 -18.70 23.68
N LEU A 295 -4.75 -19.80 23.27
CA LEU A 295 -3.34 -20.11 23.53
C LEU A 295 -2.49 -19.88 22.29
N TYR A 296 -1.33 -19.27 22.48
CA TYR A 296 -0.41 -18.94 21.40
C TYR A 296 0.88 -19.74 21.49
N GLY A 297 1.30 -20.29 20.36
CA GLY A 297 2.43 -21.21 20.26
C GLY A 297 3.75 -20.51 19.99
N ASN A 298 4.47 -20.96 18.95
CA ASN A 298 5.78 -20.43 18.54
C ASN A 298 5.88 -18.90 18.56
N GLN A 299 7.14 -18.42 18.59
CA GLN A 299 7.48 -16.99 18.54
C GLN A 299 6.62 -16.22 17.54
N PRO A 300 6.20 -14.98 17.89
CA PRO A 300 5.37 -14.16 17.01
C PRO A 300 6.02 -14.07 15.64
N THR A 301 5.20 -14.32 14.63
CA THR A 301 5.59 -14.07 13.25
C THR A 301 5.34 -12.61 12.93
N LEU A 302 6.15 -12.04 12.06
CA LEU A 302 5.90 -10.68 11.60
C LEU A 302 4.83 -10.72 10.51
N ALA A 303 3.80 -9.89 10.66
CA ALA A 303 2.73 -9.72 9.70
C ALA A 303 2.60 -8.26 9.27
N ALA A 304 2.04 -8.05 8.08
CA ALA A 304 1.70 -6.74 7.57
C ALA A 304 0.19 -6.65 7.44
N ARG A 305 -0.41 -5.66 8.11
CA ARG A 305 -1.81 -5.31 7.91
C ARG A 305 -1.89 -4.09 7.02
N LYS A 306 -2.38 -4.29 5.79
CA LYS A 306 -2.57 -3.21 4.83
C LYS A 306 -3.58 -2.19 5.36
N LEU A 307 -3.24 -0.91 5.26
CA LEU A 307 -4.14 0.19 5.57
C LEU A 307 -4.87 0.65 4.30
N PHE A 308 -4.11 1.05 3.27
CA PHE A 308 -4.66 1.52 2.00
C PHE A 308 -3.62 1.41 0.88
N ASP A 309 -4.08 1.32 -0.37
CA ASP A 309 -3.23 1.32 -1.57
C ASP A 309 -2.91 2.76 -2.00
N VAL A 310 -1.69 3.00 -2.48
CA VAL A 310 -1.25 4.30 -3.03
C VAL A 310 -0.81 4.18 -4.48
N LEU A 311 -0.17 3.08 -4.88
CA LEU A 311 0.06 2.77 -6.29
C LEU A 311 -1.05 1.84 -6.77
N HIS A 312 -1.46 1.98 -8.04
CA HIS A 312 -2.45 1.08 -8.61
C HIS A 312 -1.81 -0.26 -9.01
N SER A 313 -2.57 -1.34 -8.77
CA SER A 313 -2.17 -2.71 -9.11
C SER A 313 -2.23 -2.97 -10.63
N TRP A 314 -1.50 -3.96 -11.13
CA TRP A 314 -1.54 -4.45 -12.53
C TRP A 314 -1.06 -3.48 -13.63
N SER A 315 -0.97 -2.17 -13.40
CA SER A 315 -0.37 -1.24 -14.35
C SER A 315 1.15 -1.32 -14.32
N ASN A 316 1.75 -1.44 -15.50
CA ASN A 316 3.20 -1.31 -15.69
C ASN A 316 3.64 0.08 -15.22
N LYS A 317 4.80 0.11 -14.55
CA LYS A 317 5.40 1.32 -13.96
C LYS A 317 6.72 1.66 -14.65
N GLU A 318 7.44 0.64 -15.05
CA GLU A 318 8.76 0.69 -15.67
C GLU A 318 8.67 1.21 -17.10
N PHE A 319 8.01 0.45 -17.97
CA PHE A 319 7.80 0.78 -19.38
C PHE A 319 6.62 0.00 -19.97
N ALA A 320 6.14 0.45 -21.13
CA ALA A 320 5.21 -0.29 -21.97
C ALA A 320 5.40 0.15 -23.42
N LEU A 321 5.76 -0.78 -24.31
CA LEU A 321 6.10 -0.50 -25.70
C LEU A 321 5.16 -1.32 -26.62
N ASN A 322 4.44 -0.66 -27.51
CA ASN A 322 3.56 -1.32 -28.47
C ASN A 322 4.30 -1.51 -29.80
N VAL A 323 4.65 -2.75 -30.13
CA VAL A 323 5.67 -3.08 -31.12
C VAL A 323 5.13 -4.05 -32.18
N ALA A 324 5.48 -3.82 -33.44
CA ALA A 324 5.38 -4.79 -34.53
C ALA A 324 6.72 -4.88 -35.28
N PRO A 325 7.12 -6.03 -35.83
CA PRO A 325 8.27 -6.09 -36.74
C PRO A 325 8.03 -5.21 -37.97
N THR A 326 8.99 -4.36 -38.33
CA THR A 326 8.82 -3.39 -39.42
C THR A 326 8.53 -4.09 -40.74
N GLY A 327 7.50 -3.63 -41.45
CA GLY A 327 7.11 -4.19 -42.76
C GLY A 327 6.40 -5.55 -42.73
N SER A 328 6.15 -6.12 -41.54
CA SER A 328 5.50 -7.44 -41.42
C SER A 328 4.00 -7.44 -41.70
N GLY A 329 3.33 -6.29 -41.64
CA GLY A 329 1.87 -6.19 -41.70
C GLY A 329 1.13 -6.71 -40.46
N LEU A 330 1.86 -7.16 -39.43
CA LEU A 330 1.28 -7.61 -38.17
C LEU A 330 0.77 -6.43 -37.33
N SER A 331 -0.31 -6.65 -36.58
CA SER A 331 -0.79 -5.69 -35.57
C SER A 331 0.22 -5.59 -34.43
N ALA A 332 0.48 -4.37 -33.95
CA ALA A 332 1.40 -4.17 -32.83
C ALA A 332 0.85 -4.76 -31.51
N ASN A 333 1.75 -5.24 -30.65
CA ASN A 333 1.45 -5.80 -29.34
C ASN A 333 2.32 -5.16 -28.25
N TRP A 334 1.81 -5.12 -27.01
CA TRP A 334 2.50 -4.52 -25.86
C TRP A 334 3.60 -5.42 -25.30
N LEU A 335 4.77 -4.83 -25.01
CA LEU A 335 5.90 -5.41 -24.28
C LEU A 335 6.21 -4.52 -23.05
N PRO A 336 6.18 -5.04 -21.81
CA PRO A 336 5.69 -6.36 -21.43
C PRO A 336 4.16 -6.45 -21.60
N GLU A 337 3.58 -7.61 -21.27
CA GLU A 337 2.16 -7.90 -21.44
C GLU A 337 1.24 -6.78 -20.89
N HIS A 338 0.13 -6.56 -21.58
CA HIS A 338 -0.91 -5.61 -21.15
C HIS A 338 -2.36 -6.09 -21.44
N VAL A 339 -2.55 -7.13 -22.28
CA VAL A 339 -3.86 -7.54 -22.81
C VAL A 339 -4.06 -9.06 -22.83
N GLY A 340 -3.48 -9.79 -21.88
CA GLY A 340 -3.67 -11.25 -21.80
C GLY A 340 -2.83 -12.05 -22.79
N ILE A 341 -1.83 -11.42 -23.42
CA ILE A 341 -0.98 -12.03 -24.45
C ILE A 341 0.47 -11.91 -24.00
N GLY A 342 1.11 -13.05 -23.77
CA GLY A 342 2.52 -13.11 -23.35
C GLY A 342 3.46 -12.58 -24.43
N THR A 343 4.35 -11.67 -24.05
CA THR A 343 5.31 -11.05 -25.00
C THR A 343 6.74 -10.95 -24.47
N VAL A 344 7.00 -11.24 -23.19
CA VAL A 344 8.34 -11.15 -22.60
C VAL A 344 8.66 -12.42 -21.82
N TYR A 345 9.77 -13.08 -22.17
CA TYR A 345 10.12 -14.41 -21.64
C TYR A 345 11.52 -14.43 -21.04
N THR A 346 11.69 -15.14 -19.94
CA THR A 346 12.96 -15.17 -19.19
C THR A 346 14.08 -15.87 -19.96
N VAL A 347 15.26 -15.24 -19.96
CA VAL A 347 16.56 -15.89 -20.24
C VAL A 347 17.29 -16.13 -18.92
N VAL A 348 17.45 -15.07 -18.12
CA VAL A 348 17.99 -15.12 -16.76
C VAL A 348 17.07 -14.31 -15.87
N GLN A 349 16.64 -14.89 -14.75
CA GLN A 349 15.88 -14.16 -13.73
C GLN A 349 16.38 -14.60 -12.35
N LYS A 350 16.81 -13.63 -11.54
CA LYS A 350 17.34 -13.87 -10.19
C LYS A 350 16.70 -12.89 -9.23
N ILE A 351 16.23 -13.41 -8.10
CA ILE A 351 15.85 -12.60 -6.95
C ILE A 351 16.90 -12.78 -5.87
N LEU A 352 17.36 -11.68 -5.29
CA LEU A 352 18.36 -11.68 -4.23
C LEU A 352 17.79 -10.96 -3.03
N PHE A 353 17.89 -11.60 -1.86
CA PHE A 353 17.72 -10.95 -0.57
C PHE A 353 19.13 -10.80 0.03
N ASP A 354 19.59 -9.57 0.27
CA ASP A 354 20.95 -9.29 0.76
C ASP A 354 22.04 -10.01 -0.05
N ASP A 355 22.00 -9.80 -1.36
CA ASP A 355 22.89 -10.44 -2.36
C ASP A 355 22.86 -11.97 -2.38
N THR A 356 21.96 -12.60 -1.61
CA THR A 356 21.79 -14.05 -1.57
C THR A 356 20.65 -14.47 -2.49
N PRO A 357 20.91 -15.28 -3.53
CA PRO A 357 19.87 -15.72 -4.46
C PRO A 357 18.79 -16.56 -3.77
N ILE A 358 17.53 -16.24 -4.07
CA ILE A 358 16.38 -17.06 -3.71
C ILE A 358 16.21 -18.16 -4.77
N THR A 359 16.20 -19.40 -4.32
CA THR A 359 16.08 -20.59 -5.19
C THR A 359 14.75 -21.32 -5.07
N SER A 360 13.93 -20.95 -4.07
CA SER A 360 12.60 -21.53 -3.85
C SER A 360 11.52 -20.46 -3.96
N TRP A 361 10.43 -20.82 -4.63
CA TRP A 361 9.22 -20.00 -4.75
C TRP A 361 8.10 -20.43 -3.79
N THR A 362 8.40 -21.34 -2.86
CA THR A 362 7.45 -21.69 -1.81
C THR A 362 7.10 -20.43 -1.03
N PRO A 363 5.80 -20.12 -0.86
CA PRO A 363 5.38 -18.97 -0.06
C PRO A 363 5.95 -19.06 1.36
N ASP A 364 6.57 -17.98 1.82
CA ASP A 364 7.02 -17.88 3.20
C ASP A 364 5.81 -17.69 4.12
N SER A 365 5.82 -18.33 5.29
CA SER A 365 4.78 -18.14 6.30
C SER A 365 4.91 -16.82 7.07
N THR A 366 6.06 -16.15 6.99
CA THR A 366 6.33 -14.87 7.66
C THR A 366 7.34 -14.04 6.88
N PHE A 367 7.41 -12.75 7.19
CA PHE A 367 8.44 -11.87 6.66
C PHE A 367 9.82 -12.16 7.27
N ARG A 368 10.84 -12.10 6.42
CA ARG A 368 12.26 -12.23 6.79
C ARG A 368 12.89 -10.85 6.87
N ALA A 369 13.73 -10.61 7.87
CA ALA A 369 14.56 -9.41 7.93
C ALA A 369 15.58 -9.43 6.78
N VAL A 370 15.69 -8.31 6.06
CA VAL A 370 16.65 -8.09 4.96
C VAL A 370 17.10 -6.62 4.97
N HIS A 371 18.14 -6.27 4.23
CA HIS A 371 18.60 -4.90 3.99
C HIS A 371 18.28 -4.44 2.55
N SER A 372 18.20 -5.40 1.63
CA SER A 372 17.94 -5.14 0.22
C SER A 372 17.24 -6.32 -0.45
N VAL A 373 16.39 -5.99 -1.42
CA VAL A 373 15.81 -6.95 -2.36
C VAL A 373 16.15 -6.49 -3.76
N SER A 374 16.73 -7.37 -4.57
CA SER A 374 17.01 -7.08 -5.99
C SER A 374 16.41 -8.15 -6.90
N VAL A 375 15.82 -7.72 -8.02
CA VAL A 375 15.32 -8.60 -9.08
C VAL A 375 16.08 -8.28 -10.35
N TYR A 376 16.95 -9.19 -10.78
CA TYR A 376 17.71 -9.08 -12.03
C TYR A 376 17.02 -9.90 -13.10
N GLN A 377 16.78 -9.29 -14.25
CA GLN A 377 16.03 -9.88 -15.35
C GLN A 377 16.76 -9.63 -16.66
N GLN A 378 17.09 -10.70 -17.37
CA GLN A 378 17.48 -10.69 -18.77
C GLN A 378 16.41 -11.47 -19.53
N MET A 379 15.76 -10.82 -20.47
CA MET A 379 14.53 -11.30 -21.08
C MET A 379 14.56 -11.13 -22.59
N LEU A 380 13.75 -11.90 -23.29
CA LEU A 380 13.49 -11.73 -24.71
C LEU A 380 12.07 -11.23 -24.94
N GLY A 381 11.96 -10.09 -25.62
CA GLY A 381 10.71 -9.61 -26.19
C GLY A 381 10.38 -10.40 -27.46
N LYS A 382 9.16 -10.93 -27.54
CA LYS A 382 8.64 -11.68 -28.67
C LYS A 382 7.31 -11.10 -29.10
N HIS A 383 7.11 -11.02 -30.41
CA HIS A 383 5.81 -10.68 -30.99
C HIS A 383 5.01 -11.97 -31.21
N PRO A 384 3.77 -12.09 -30.72
CA PRO A 384 3.02 -13.35 -30.69
C PRO A 384 2.76 -13.95 -32.07
N GLY A 385 2.62 -13.10 -33.10
CA GLY A 385 2.40 -13.52 -34.48
C GLY A 385 3.65 -13.57 -35.38
N ASP A 386 4.85 -13.31 -34.85
CA ASP A 386 6.08 -13.29 -35.67
C ASP A 386 6.83 -14.64 -35.59
N PRO A 387 6.88 -15.45 -36.66
CA PRO A 387 7.65 -16.69 -36.66
C PRO A 387 9.17 -16.46 -36.54
N SER A 388 9.63 -15.26 -36.86
CA SER A 388 11.05 -14.95 -36.91
C SER A 388 11.62 -14.56 -35.55
N ASN A 389 10.83 -14.45 -34.46
CA ASN A 389 11.20 -14.01 -33.11
C ASN A 389 12.63 -14.38 -32.64
N PRO A 390 13.28 -13.60 -31.73
CA PRO A 390 12.77 -12.51 -30.87
C PRO A 390 13.00 -11.08 -31.40
N VAL A 391 12.15 -10.13 -30.99
CA VAL A 391 12.22 -8.72 -31.43
C VAL A 391 13.13 -7.84 -30.56
N ALA A 392 13.29 -8.17 -29.28
CA ALA A 392 14.06 -7.36 -28.33
C ALA A 392 14.80 -8.21 -27.31
N GLU A 393 15.90 -7.68 -26.79
CA GLU A 393 16.54 -8.08 -25.54
C GLU A 393 16.23 -7.01 -24.49
N ILE A 394 15.89 -7.45 -23.28
CA ILE A 394 15.49 -6.57 -22.17
C ILE A 394 16.31 -6.95 -20.95
N ASP A 395 17.17 -6.04 -20.51
CA ASP A 395 17.82 -6.10 -19.21
C ASP A 395 17.06 -5.18 -18.25
N CYS A 396 16.65 -5.68 -17.09
CA CYS A 396 15.93 -4.92 -16.07
C CYS A 396 16.42 -5.30 -14.67
N VAL A 397 16.65 -4.29 -13.84
CA VAL A 397 16.96 -4.46 -12.42
C VAL A 397 15.96 -3.65 -11.61
N HIS A 398 15.21 -4.33 -10.75
CA HIS A 398 14.51 -3.70 -9.64
C HIS A 398 15.35 -3.81 -8.39
N SER A 399 15.44 -2.73 -7.61
CA SER A 399 16.12 -2.72 -6.31
C SER A 399 15.24 -2.03 -5.28
N ILE A 400 14.98 -2.72 -4.17
CA ILE A 400 14.24 -2.19 -3.03
C ILE A 400 15.17 -2.16 -1.82
N THR A 401 15.41 -0.96 -1.32
CA THR A 401 16.28 -0.67 -0.15
C THR A 401 15.58 0.37 0.73
N SER A 402 16.19 0.79 1.84
CA SER A 402 15.66 1.92 2.63
C SER A 402 15.46 3.21 1.81
N GLN A 403 16.04 3.29 0.61
CA GLN A 403 15.89 4.40 -0.31
C GLN A 403 14.62 4.32 -1.20
N GLY A 404 13.80 3.28 -1.07
CA GLY A 404 12.59 3.08 -1.88
C GLY A 404 12.74 1.99 -2.94
N ALA A 405 11.81 1.97 -3.90
CA ALA A 405 11.78 0.98 -4.98
C ALA A 405 12.29 1.61 -6.29
N SER A 406 13.50 1.26 -6.68
CA SER A 406 14.16 1.74 -7.89
C SER A 406 14.08 0.72 -9.02
N VAL A 407 14.02 1.21 -10.25
CA VAL A 407 14.14 0.39 -11.46
C VAL A 407 15.11 1.02 -12.45
N LYS A 408 15.89 0.19 -13.13
CA LYS A 408 16.66 0.55 -14.32
C LYS A 408 16.48 -0.55 -15.35
N ALA A 409 16.07 -0.18 -16.56
CA ALA A 409 15.96 -1.11 -17.67
C ALA A 409 16.62 -0.58 -18.94
N LYS A 410 17.08 -1.50 -19.78
CA LYS A 410 17.61 -1.28 -21.11
C LYS A 410 16.96 -2.27 -22.06
N ILE A 411 16.35 -1.74 -23.11
CA ILE A 411 15.69 -2.51 -24.17
C ILE A 411 16.53 -2.33 -25.43
N ARG A 412 17.02 -3.41 -26.03
CA ARG A 412 17.78 -3.41 -27.28
C ARG A 412 17.00 -4.13 -28.37
N TRP A 413 16.75 -3.47 -29.49
CA TRP A 413 16.03 -4.07 -30.61
C TRP A 413 16.96 -5.03 -31.37
N LEU A 414 16.54 -6.28 -31.53
CA LEU A 414 17.33 -7.32 -32.20
C LEU A 414 17.12 -7.31 -33.72
N ARG A 415 16.08 -6.62 -34.18
CA ARG A 415 15.69 -6.42 -35.58
C ARG A 415 14.98 -5.07 -35.70
N ALA A 416 14.73 -4.62 -36.93
CA ALA A 416 13.92 -3.44 -37.14
C ALA A 416 12.48 -3.65 -36.65
N VAL A 417 11.97 -2.72 -35.85
CA VAL A 417 10.60 -2.75 -35.33
C VAL A 417 9.94 -1.40 -35.46
N THR A 418 8.62 -1.40 -35.63
CA THR A 418 7.80 -0.21 -35.52
C THR A 418 7.17 -0.16 -34.13
N VAL A 419 7.52 0.87 -33.36
CA VAL A 419 6.94 1.20 -32.06
C VAL A 419 5.84 2.22 -32.30
N SER A 420 4.58 1.79 -32.23
CA SER A 420 3.43 2.68 -32.45
C SER A 420 3.26 3.66 -31.29
N GLN A 421 3.43 3.17 -30.05
CA GLN A 421 3.40 3.94 -28.82
C GLN A 421 4.39 3.34 -27.83
N GLY A 422 5.05 4.17 -27.04
CA GLY A 422 5.92 3.69 -25.98
C GLY A 422 5.97 4.63 -24.80
N TYR A 423 5.96 4.06 -23.60
CA TYR A 423 5.96 4.78 -22.33
C TYR A 423 7.11 4.32 -21.44
N GLY A 424 7.63 5.22 -20.63
CA GLY A 424 8.62 4.93 -19.60
C GLY A 424 8.30 5.64 -18.30
N MET A 425 8.62 5.03 -17.15
CA MET A 425 8.40 5.58 -15.81
C MET A 425 6.98 6.14 -15.61
N MET A 426 5.96 5.31 -15.84
CA MET A 426 4.57 5.69 -15.60
C MET A 426 4.28 5.77 -14.09
N PHE A 427 3.38 6.65 -13.67
CA PHE A 427 3.02 6.80 -12.26
C PHE A 427 1.53 6.51 -12.02
N PRO A 428 1.11 5.24 -11.99
CA PRO A 428 -0.26 4.85 -11.70
C PRO A 428 -0.53 4.85 -10.19
N VAL A 429 -1.42 5.72 -9.74
CA VAL A 429 -1.80 5.93 -8.34
C VAL A 429 -3.24 5.49 -8.12
N ALA A 430 -3.52 4.90 -6.96
CA ALA A 430 -4.85 4.46 -6.59
C ALA A 430 -5.83 5.65 -6.57
N GLY A 431 -6.96 5.55 -7.28
CA GLY A 431 -7.90 6.66 -7.45
C GLY A 431 -8.50 7.19 -6.14
N LEU A 432 -8.73 6.31 -5.16
CA LEU A 432 -9.20 6.71 -3.83
C LEU A 432 -8.17 7.53 -3.03
N PHE A 433 -6.88 7.40 -3.36
CA PHE A 433 -5.81 8.16 -2.73
C PHE A 433 -5.55 9.48 -3.47
N ALA A 434 -5.46 9.42 -4.81
CA ALA A 434 -5.08 10.53 -5.67
C ALA A 434 -6.04 11.73 -5.57
N SER A 435 -5.62 12.80 -4.92
CA SER A 435 -6.37 14.07 -4.92
C SER A 435 -5.68 15.13 -5.78
N LYS A 436 -4.37 15.30 -5.59
CA LYS A 436 -3.54 16.22 -6.38
C LYS A 436 -2.26 15.51 -6.83
N MET A 437 -1.79 15.87 -8.01
CA MET A 437 -0.43 15.57 -8.46
C MET A 437 0.38 16.87 -8.44
N ILE A 438 1.59 16.80 -7.90
CA ILE A 438 2.54 17.90 -7.83
C ILE A 438 3.82 17.53 -8.59
N THR A 439 4.43 18.48 -9.27
CA THR A 439 5.70 18.28 -9.98
C THR A 439 6.82 19.06 -9.34
N GLY A 440 8.06 18.59 -9.51
CA GLY A 440 9.25 19.25 -8.92
C GLY A 440 9.43 20.70 -9.37
N MET A 441 8.80 21.08 -10.49
CA MET A 441 8.75 22.44 -11.04
C MET A 441 7.68 23.33 -10.37
N GLY A 442 6.94 22.81 -9.39
CA GLY A 442 5.88 23.51 -8.67
C GLY A 442 4.51 23.45 -9.35
N GLY A 443 4.33 22.66 -10.41
CA GLY A 443 3.03 22.47 -11.04
C GLY A 443 2.10 21.66 -10.15
N VAL A 444 0.84 22.10 -10.01
CA VAL A 444 -0.19 21.41 -9.21
C VAL A 444 -1.39 21.11 -10.09
N TYR A 445 -1.77 19.82 -10.12
CA TYR A 445 -2.81 19.30 -10.99
C TYR A 445 -3.88 18.60 -10.17
N ASP A 446 -5.15 18.87 -10.48
CA ASP A 446 -6.25 18.08 -9.92
C ASP A 446 -6.18 16.65 -10.44
N ALA A 447 -6.37 15.67 -9.56
CA ALA A 447 -6.35 14.24 -9.90
C ALA A 447 -7.65 13.55 -9.46
N THR A 448 -8.73 14.30 -9.28
CA THR A 448 -10.00 13.75 -8.79
C THR A 448 -10.98 13.39 -9.90
N ALA A 449 -10.72 13.82 -11.14
CA ALA A 449 -11.57 13.49 -12.28
C ALA A 449 -11.46 12.00 -12.62
N THR A 450 -12.58 11.41 -13.06
CA THR A 450 -12.70 9.97 -13.35
C THR A 450 -13.42 9.74 -14.68
N ASP A 451 -13.24 10.65 -15.63
CA ASP A 451 -14.00 10.77 -16.88
C ASP A 451 -13.19 10.35 -18.12
N ASN A 452 -12.05 9.70 -17.91
CA ASN A 452 -11.06 9.31 -18.91
C ASN A 452 -10.47 10.49 -19.71
N SER A 453 -10.61 11.72 -19.22
CA SER A 453 -9.96 12.89 -19.82
C SER A 453 -8.45 12.90 -19.55
N SER A 454 -7.75 13.88 -20.11
CA SER A 454 -6.31 14.05 -19.90
C SER A 454 -5.99 15.52 -19.68
N THR A 455 -5.07 15.77 -18.74
CA THR A 455 -4.50 17.08 -18.48
C THR A 455 -3.03 17.06 -18.87
N ASN A 456 -2.69 17.80 -19.93
CA ASN A 456 -1.31 18.04 -20.32
C ASN A 456 -0.61 18.87 -19.25
N LEU A 457 0.63 18.51 -18.91
CA LEU A 457 1.41 19.30 -17.96
C LEU A 457 1.95 20.55 -18.64
N THR A 458 1.88 21.68 -17.96
CA THR A 458 2.37 22.98 -18.44
C THR A 458 3.89 22.96 -18.65
N GLU A 459 4.59 22.33 -17.71
CA GLU A 459 6.04 22.08 -17.76
C GLU A 459 6.42 20.90 -18.66
N ASN A 460 5.44 20.20 -19.23
CA ASN A 460 5.63 19.04 -20.10
C ASN A 460 6.59 18.02 -19.48
N ASP A 461 7.77 17.84 -20.08
CA ASP A 461 8.82 16.89 -19.74
C ASP A 461 9.90 17.48 -18.81
N GLN A 462 9.82 18.75 -18.42
CA GLN A 462 10.90 19.40 -17.67
C GLN A 462 11.04 18.92 -16.21
N ALA A 463 9.97 18.40 -15.62
CA ALA A 463 9.99 17.90 -14.24
C ALA A 463 10.66 16.52 -14.14
N LEU A 464 11.57 16.36 -13.17
CA LEU A 464 12.20 15.07 -12.84
C LEU A 464 11.47 14.32 -11.73
N SER A 465 10.77 15.04 -10.86
CA SER A 465 10.10 14.48 -9.69
C SER A 465 8.60 14.79 -9.70
N TYR A 466 7.83 13.84 -9.19
CA TYR A 466 6.37 13.89 -9.13
C TYR A 466 5.91 13.36 -7.77
N ALA A 467 4.83 13.90 -7.23
CA ALA A 467 4.21 13.42 -6.01
C ALA A 467 2.69 13.42 -6.13
N TYR A 468 2.04 12.45 -5.48
CA TYR A 468 0.61 12.48 -5.24
C TYR A 468 0.32 12.60 -3.75
N VAL A 469 -0.71 13.37 -3.42
CA VAL A 469 -1.20 13.58 -2.06
C VAL A 469 -2.70 13.33 -2.00
N HIS A 470 -3.15 12.99 -0.80
CA HIS A 470 -4.57 12.91 -0.44
C HIS A 470 -4.99 14.19 0.29
N SER A 471 -6.10 14.81 -0.10
CA SER A 471 -6.58 16.07 0.52
C SER A 471 -7.71 15.88 1.54
N GLY A 472 -8.23 14.67 1.72
CA GLY A 472 -9.31 14.36 2.65
C GLY A 472 -8.84 14.04 4.07
N SER A 473 -9.74 14.14 5.05
CA SER A 473 -9.51 13.60 6.40
C SER A 473 -9.68 12.08 6.39
N GLY A 474 -8.64 11.36 5.99
CA GLY A 474 -8.62 9.90 6.05
C GLY A 474 -8.60 9.37 7.48
N SER A 475 -9.06 8.13 7.69
CA SER A 475 -9.08 7.48 9.01
C SER A 475 -7.77 6.78 9.36
N SER A 476 -6.83 6.70 8.41
CA SER A 476 -5.57 5.96 8.51
C SER A 476 -4.35 6.84 8.17
N SER A 477 -4.45 8.16 8.36
CA SER A 477 -3.39 9.15 8.06
C SER A 477 -3.06 9.27 6.56
N GLU A 478 -4.03 9.04 5.68
CA GLU A 478 -3.90 9.27 4.24
C GLU A 478 -3.47 10.71 3.93
N ALA A 479 -4.00 11.69 4.70
CA ALA A 479 -3.70 13.12 4.56
C ALA A 479 -2.22 13.48 4.78
N ASP A 480 -1.51 12.65 5.55
CA ASP A 480 -0.09 12.83 5.86
C ASP A 480 0.80 11.95 4.98
N THR A 481 0.23 11.11 4.12
CA THR A 481 0.97 10.19 3.26
C THR A 481 1.25 10.84 1.91
N VAL A 482 2.45 10.61 1.38
CA VAL A 482 2.86 11.01 0.04
C VAL A 482 3.41 9.79 -0.68
N VAL A 483 3.01 9.62 -1.94
CA VAL A 483 3.71 8.72 -2.87
C VAL A 483 4.42 9.57 -3.91
N ALA A 484 5.72 9.34 -4.09
CA ALA A 484 6.59 10.10 -4.98
C ALA A 484 7.27 9.21 -6.01
N MET A 485 7.63 9.80 -7.15
CA MET A 485 8.44 9.19 -8.19
C MET A 485 9.46 10.21 -8.69
N THR A 486 10.74 9.81 -8.73
CA THR A 486 11.81 10.58 -9.37
C THR A 486 12.40 9.78 -10.53
N MET A 487 12.42 10.37 -11.72
CA MET A 487 13.06 9.78 -12.90
C MET A 487 14.57 9.93 -12.81
N GLN A 488 15.29 8.87 -13.13
CA GLN A 488 16.75 8.86 -13.21
C GLN A 488 17.18 9.06 -14.66
N ASP A 489 18.28 9.79 -14.87
CA ASP A 489 18.81 10.08 -16.22
C ASP A 489 17.69 10.50 -17.19
N ILE A 490 16.98 11.57 -16.82
CA ILE A 490 15.74 12.00 -17.49
C ILE A 490 15.91 12.14 -19.01
N ALA A 491 17.08 12.58 -19.47
CA ALA A 491 17.38 12.70 -20.89
C ALA A 491 17.32 11.35 -21.61
N LYS A 492 17.85 10.27 -21.02
CA LYS A 492 17.72 8.92 -21.59
C LYS A 492 16.31 8.37 -21.40
N THR A 493 15.77 8.49 -20.19
CA THR A 493 14.44 7.99 -19.82
C THR A 493 13.35 8.57 -20.72
N LEU A 494 13.41 9.88 -21.05
CA LEU A 494 12.45 10.59 -21.90
C LEU A 494 12.95 10.81 -23.34
N ARG A 495 14.06 10.15 -23.73
CA ARG A 495 14.63 10.15 -25.10
C ARG A 495 14.88 11.55 -25.68
N TYR A 496 15.45 12.46 -24.90
CA TYR A 496 15.73 13.84 -25.34
C TYR A 496 16.62 13.87 -26.58
N GLY A 497 16.20 14.62 -27.59
CA GLY A 497 16.91 14.76 -28.87
C GLY A 497 16.96 13.50 -29.73
N GLN A 498 16.32 12.40 -29.32
CA GLN A 498 16.34 11.14 -30.07
C GLN A 498 15.22 11.08 -31.11
N PRO A 499 15.44 10.41 -32.27
CA PRO A 499 14.38 10.16 -33.24
C PRO A 499 13.22 9.34 -32.66
N GLY A 500 12.02 9.57 -33.20
CA GLY A 500 10.82 8.83 -32.81
C GLY A 500 10.21 9.22 -31.47
N ARG A 501 10.84 10.15 -30.76
CA ARG A 501 10.28 10.79 -29.58
C ARG A 501 8.99 11.51 -29.96
N ARG A 502 7.96 11.38 -29.12
CA ARG A 502 6.72 12.15 -29.28
C ARG A 502 7.04 13.63 -29.39
N SER A 503 6.58 14.26 -30.47
CA SER A 503 6.80 15.69 -30.74
C SER A 503 5.51 16.48 -30.87
N ASN A 504 4.36 15.79 -30.98
CA ASN A 504 3.06 16.44 -31.11
C ASN A 504 2.29 16.41 -29.77
N GLY A 505 1.95 17.59 -29.27
CA GLY A 505 1.30 17.76 -27.96
C GLY A 505 2.24 17.50 -26.79
N SER A 506 1.65 17.27 -25.61
CA SER A 506 2.41 16.98 -24.40
C SER A 506 3.03 15.59 -24.44
N ILE A 507 4.28 15.49 -24.02
CA ILE A 507 5.04 14.25 -23.82
C ILE A 507 4.64 13.62 -22.50
N VAL A 508 4.36 14.46 -21.51
CA VAL A 508 3.89 14.03 -20.19
C VAL A 508 2.50 14.57 -19.92
N TRP A 509 1.57 13.72 -19.50
CA TRP A 509 0.22 14.14 -19.10
C TRP A 509 -0.33 13.29 -17.96
N LEU A 510 -1.26 13.86 -17.22
CA LEU A 510 -2.09 13.16 -16.25
C LEU A 510 -3.35 12.64 -16.94
N GLN A 511 -3.58 11.33 -16.94
CA GLN A 511 -4.83 10.72 -17.38
C GLN A 511 -5.78 10.51 -16.20
N HIS A 512 -7.00 11.01 -16.36
CA HIS A 512 -8.13 10.92 -15.41
C HIS A 512 -8.95 9.66 -15.63
N ARG A 513 -8.30 8.49 -15.61
CA ARG A 513 -8.83 7.27 -16.24
C ARG A 513 -10.20 6.86 -15.71
N ASP A 514 -10.30 6.58 -14.42
CA ASP A 514 -11.52 6.17 -13.73
C ASP A 514 -11.36 6.29 -12.21
N ALA A 515 -12.38 5.87 -11.44
CA ALA A 515 -12.38 5.96 -9.98
C ALA A 515 -11.31 5.09 -9.29
N THR A 516 -10.72 4.13 -9.99
CA THR A 516 -9.75 3.18 -9.44
C THR A 516 -8.30 3.59 -9.67
N VAL A 517 -8.03 4.41 -10.69
CA VAL A 517 -6.67 4.80 -11.05
C VAL A 517 -6.57 6.18 -11.70
N GLN A 518 -5.56 6.91 -11.25
CA GLN A 518 -5.05 8.13 -11.87
C GLN A 518 -3.63 7.85 -12.34
N LYS A 519 -3.24 8.34 -13.52
CA LYS A 519 -1.97 7.90 -14.08
C LYS A 519 -1.23 9.00 -14.84
N LEU A 520 -0.01 9.27 -14.40
CA LEU A 520 0.96 10.05 -15.16
C LEU A 520 1.55 9.19 -16.28
N TYR A 521 1.51 9.69 -17.52
CA TYR A 521 2.10 9.05 -18.69
C TYR A 521 3.22 9.90 -19.29
N PRO A 522 4.46 9.40 -19.26
CA PRO A 522 5.53 9.90 -20.09
C PRO A 522 5.61 9.06 -21.39
N GLN A 523 5.17 9.62 -22.51
CA GLN A 523 5.23 8.93 -23.80
C GLN A 523 6.54 9.24 -24.53
N VAL A 524 7.38 8.22 -24.64
CA VAL A 524 8.76 8.31 -25.14
C VAL A 524 8.90 7.90 -26.60
N TYR A 525 7.91 7.19 -27.16
CA TYR A 525 7.83 6.83 -28.58
C TYR A 525 6.46 7.19 -29.18
N GLU A 526 6.46 7.68 -30.42
CA GLU A 526 5.26 7.87 -31.24
C GLU A 526 5.56 7.48 -32.70
N ASN A 527 4.94 6.39 -33.16
CA ASN A 527 5.01 5.89 -34.54
C ASN A 527 6.42 5.89 -35.15
N TYR A 528 7.36 5.22 -34.48
CA TYR A 528 8.77 5.20 -34.88
C TYR A 528 9.23 3.83 -35.34
N SER A 529 10.03 3.79 -36.42
CA SER A 529 10.71 2.56 -36.84
C SER A 529 12.13 2.54 -36.29
N ALA A 530 12.33 1.81 -35.20
CA ALA A 530 13.63 1.62 -34.59
C ALA A 530 14.45 0.60 -35.39
N ALA A 531 15.73 0.90 -35.58
CA ALA A 531 16.64 0.00 -36.29
C ALA A 531 17.11 -1.16 -35.40
N ALA A 532 17.56 -2.24 -36.01
CA ALA A 532 18.27 -3.30 -35.29
C ALA A 532 19.51 -2.70 -34.60
N GLY A 533 19.72 -3.04 -33.32
CA GLY A 533 20.81 -2.55 -32.49
C GLY A 533 20.52 -1.25 -31.73
N GLU A 534 19.46 -0.51 -32.06
CA GLU A 534 19.05 0.65 -31.28
C GLU A 534 18.59 0.23 -29.87
N SER A 535 18.84 1.08 -28.88
CA SER A 535 18.41 0.84 -27.50
C SER A 535 17.60 1.98 -26.89
N TYR A 536 16.71 1.62 -25.97
CA TYR A 536 16.01 2.52 -25.06
C TYR A 536 16.42 2.22 -23.62
N GLU A 537 16.72 3.26 -22.84
CA GLU A 537 17.01 3.14 -21.41
C GLU A 537 15.97 3.91 -20.60
N VAL A 538 15.52 3.32 -19.50
CA VAL A 538 14.51 3.89 -18.61
C VAL A 538 14.92 3.63 -17.17
N GLY A 539 14.71 4.60 -16.28
CA GLY A 539 14.93 4.38 -14.86
C GLY A 539 14.33 5.45 -13.96
N GLY A 540 14.10 5.07 -12.71
CA GLY A 540 13.52 5.94 -11.71
C GLY A 540 13.32 5.24 -10.38
N THR A 541 12.80 5.97 -9.40
CA THR A 541 12.56 5.48 -8.03
C THR A 541 11.19 5.91 -7.55
N TYR A 542 10.45 4.99 -6.97
CA TYR A 542 9.23 5.24 -6.22
C TYR A 542 9.53 5.26 -4.72
N TYR A 543 8.85 6.15 -4.00
CA TYR A 543 8.92 6.23 -2.55
C TYR A 543 7.53 6.47 -1.95
N ILE A 544 7.25 5.83 -0.83
CA ILE A 544 6.03 6.02 -0.05
C ILE A 544 6.51 6.39 1.36
N GLY A 545 6.01 7.50 1.88
CA GLY A 545 6.36 7.95 3.22
C GLY A 545 5.35 8.96 3.73
N GLU A 546 5.65 9.51 4.90
CA GLU A 546 4.84 10.55 5.51
C GLU A 546 5.48 11.92 5.45
N LEU A 547 4.64 12.92 5.26
CA LEU A 547 4.92 14.32 5.46
C LEU A 547 3.68 14.91 6.16
N PRO A 548 3.72 15.20 7.47
CA PRO A 548 2.59 15.78 8.16
C PRO A 548 2.10 17.04 7.44
N MET A 549 0.78 17.16 7.26
CA MET A 549 0.19 18.27 6.49
C MET A 549 0.61 18.31 5.01
N ALA A 550 0.95 17.16 4.40
CA ALA A 550 1.43 17.05 3.02
C ALA A 550 0.61 17.89 2.03
N SER A 551 -0.72 17.77 2.08
CA SER A 551 -1.61 18.49 1.17
C SER A 551 -1.55 20.01 1.32
N ARG A 552 -1.05 20.56 2.44
CA ARG A 552 -0.91 22.01 2.64
C ARG A 552 0.50 22.51 2.35
N LEU A 553 1.50 21.63 2.48
CA LEU A 553 2.90 21.97 2.26
C LEU A 553 3.31 21.83 0.79
N LEU A 554 2.65 20.95 0.04
CA LEU A 554 3.00 20.63 -1.34
C LEU A 554 2.10 21.30 -2.39
N THR A 555 0.91 21.77 -2.02
CA THR A 555 -0.03 22.48 -2.92
C THR A 555 -0.17 23.92 -2.48
#